data_AF-A0A8S3YVA0-F1
#
_entry.id   AF-A0A8S3YVA0-F1
#
_cell.length_a   1.000
_cell.length_b   1.000
_cell.length_c   1.000
_cell.angle_alpha   90.00
_cell.angle_beta   90.00
_cell.angle_gamma   90.00
#
_symmetry.space_group_name_H-M   'P 1'
#
loop_
_entity.id
_entity.type
_entity.pdbx_description
1 polymer ?
#
loop_
_entity_poly.entity_id
_entity_poly.type
_entity_poly.pdbx_seq_one_letter_code
_entity_poly.pdbx_strand_id
1 'polypeptide(L)'
;SALILTEVLKERDAQLELKRLKELADKELDKDHTKTDRDAYEKSLQADLEKARLCHEAAKRTAEFQMAQIHEHLTSEEKEKLNDLKEGEELKKLAAQFHIEKERLDKMRKEERKMVMKENVQQIEDCKKIKQLREQEQEEEDEECRVFAAAKRKMMQLRAQKEIDIYKDKQARLERIKDKLITKLKQKINDEEDRMCSAVEEIEKKRLEEERAKEEKLLKDIREQAEHRMMQLKNKEEKARREKQEELELLQMRHAADELFRQNENEKCMQRRQNAEQIKNFLIDQYNDHVNKEEEVKKVQLALDRANLELLEKEEEQFQEYARKVIDHCKEKGRNVYPLERAAQKGVGGPPFAGKSVNRSDYLVSDKSGKQLPHYEGDSTSQTKLQINGKGASKNRLGFMW
;
A
#
# COMPACT_ATOMS: atom_id res chain seq x y z
N SER A 1 7.87 66.87 114.76
CA SER A 1 6.76 66.74 113.80
C SER A 1 6.86 67.60 112.55
N ALA A 2 7.46 68.81 112.56
CA ALA A 2 7.54 69.67 111.36
C ALA A 2 8.56 69.21 110.28
N LEU A 3 9.70 68.62 110.69
CA LEU A 3 10.75 68.17 109.77
C LEU A 3 10.29 67.02 108.85
N ILE A 4 9.52 66.09 109.41
CA ILE A 4 8.93 64.95 108.67
C ILE A 4 7.92 65.45 107.62
N LEU A 5 7.16 66.50 107.94
CA LEU A 5 6.20 67.07 107.00
C LEU A 5 6.90 67.70 105.79
N THR A 6 8.03 68.37 105.98
CA THR A 6 8.81 68.93 104.85
C THR A 6 9.43 67.86 103.94
N GLU A 7 9.86 66.73 104.52
CA GLU A 7 10.35 65.60 103.73
C GLU A 7 9.22 64.93 102.94
N VAL A 8 8.06 64.72 103.55
CA VAL A 8 6.86 64.17 102.88
C VAL A 8 6.37 65.09 101.76
N LEU A 9 6.39 66.41 101.95
CA LEU A 9 6.03 67.37 100.90
C LEU A 9 7.02 67.31 99.71
N LYS A 10 8.33 67.25 99.99
CA LYS A 10 9.35 67.12 98.94
C LYS A 10 9.26 65.78 98.20
N GLU A 11 8.98 64.69 98.92
CA GLU A 11 8.73 63.38 98.31
C GLU A 11 7.47 63.42 97.44
N ARG A 12 6.40 64.09 97.89
CA ARG A 12 5.18 64.24 97.12
C ARG A 12 5.39 65.02 95.83
N ASP A 13 6.17 66.11 95.88
CA ASP A 13 6.54 66.88 94.70
C ASP A 13 7.35 66.02 93.70
N ALA A 14 8.32 65.24 94.19
CA ALA A 14 9.08 64.30 93.36
C ALA A 14 8.19 63.20 92.75
N GLN A 15 7.21 62.68 93.49
CA GLN A 15 6.23 61.73 92.96
C GLN A 15 5.34 62.36 91.87
N LEU A 16 4.95 63.62 92.02
CA LEU A 16 4.18 64.36 91.02
C LEU A 16 5.00 64.62 89.75
N GLU A 17 6.28 64.98 89.87
CA GLU A 17 7.19 65.13 88.74
C GLU A 17 7.42 63.81 88.00
N LEU A 18 7.69 62.72 88.73
CA LEU A 18 7.84 61.39 88.14
C LEU A 18 6.57 60.95 87.40
N LYS A 19 5.38 61.24 87.96
CA LYS A 19 4.11 60.95 87.31
C LYS A 19 3.96 61.72 86.00
N ARG A 20 4.30 63.02 85.98
CA ARG A 20 4.28 63.85 84.75
C ARG A 20 5.23 63.32 83.69
N LEU A 21 6.44 62.90 84.08
CA LEU A 21 7.42 62.31 83.15
C LEU A 21 6.95 60.98 82.57
N LYS A 22 6.33 60.12 83.39
CA LYS A 22 5.70 58.87 82.91
C LYS A 22 4.57 59.14 81.92
N GLU A 23 3.66 60.06 82.25
CA GLU A 23 2.58 60.45 81.34
C GLU A 23 3.09 61.04 80.02
N LEU A 24 4.23 61.73 80.02
CA LEU A 24 4.86 62.23 78.80
C LEU A 24 5.47 61.10 77.97
N ALA A 25 6.20 60.18 78.61
CA ALA A 25 6.80 59.02 77.96
C ALA A 25 5.73 58.08 77.38
N ASP A 26 4.64 57.83 78.11
CA ASP A 26 3.51 57.03 77.64
C ASP A 26 2.85 57.67 76.40
N LYS A 27 2.69 59.01 76.40
CA LYS A 27 2.17 59.74 75.23
C LYS A 27 3.10 59.68 74.01
N GLU A 28 4.41 59.62 74.20
CA GLU A 28 5.37 59.46 73.11
C GLU A 28 5.33 58.03 72.56
N LEU A 29 5.26 57.03 73.44
CA LEU A 29 5.11 55.63 73.06
C LEU A 29 3.80 55.39 72.28
N ASP A 30 2.67 55.95 72.73
CA ASP A 30 1.39 55.88 72.01
C ASP A 30 1.45 56.53 70.62
N LYS A 31 2.19 57.64 70.47
CA LYS A 31 2.41 58.27 69.17
C LYS A 31 3.23 57.40 68.23
N ASP A 32 4.23 56.70 68.75
CA ASP A 32 5.05 55.82 67.92
C ASP A 32 4.32 54.53 67.54
N HIS A 33 3.48 53.98 68.44
CA HIS A 33 2.58 52.88 68.10
C HIS A 33 1.59 53.27 67.00
N THR A 34 0.91 54.41 67.15
CA THR A 34 -0.07 54.87 66.14
C THR A 34 0.57 55.19 64.78
N LYS A 35 1.82 55.66 64.75
CA LYS A 35 2.58 55.79 63.49
C LYS A 35 2.91 54.44 62.88
N THR A 36 3.42 53.50 63.68
CA THR A 36 3.76 52.15 63.21
C THR A 36 2.53 51.44 62.63
N ASP A 37 1.38 51.56 63.28
CA ASP A 37 0.12 50.98 62.80
C ASP A 37 -0.34 51.64 61.49
N ARG A 38 -0.19 52.96 61.35
CA ARG A 38 -0.45 53.67 60.08
C ARG A 38 0.45 53.19 58.96
N ASP A 39 1.75 53.12 59.20
CA ASP A 39 2.72 52.68 58.19
C ASP A 39 2.47 51.23 57.77
N ALA A 40 2.10 50.35 58.71
CA ALA A 40 1.73 48.98 58.42
C ALA A 40 0.45 48.89 57.58
N TYR A 41 -0.56 49.70 57.90
CA TYR A 41 -1.80 49.78 57.14
C TYR A 41 -1.56 50.29 55.70
N GLU A 42 -0.78 51.36 55.53
CA GLU A 42 -0.44 51.91 54.22
C GLU A 42 0.33 50.90 53.36
N LYS A 43 1.29 50.17 53.94
CA LYS A 43 2.00 49.09 53.25
C LYS A 43 1.08 47.95 52.82
N SER A 44 0.15 47.55 53.69
CA SER A 44 -0.84 46.52 53.35
C SER A 44 -1.73 46.97 52.18
N LEU A 45 -2.20 48.22 52.22
CA LEU A 45 -3.03 48.78 51.16
C LEU A 45 -2.27 48.84 49.82
N GLN A 46 -1.00 49.23 49.83
CA GLN A 46 -0.16 49.23 48.64
C GLN A 46 0.01 47.82 48.07
N ALA A 47 0.30 46.82 48.92
CA ALA A 47 0.43 45.43 48.48
C ALA A 47 -0.87 44.87 47.88
N ASP A 48 -2.02 45.21 48.46
CA ASP A 48 -3.33 44.79 47.93
C ASP A 48 -3.63 45.45 46.57
N LEU A 49 -3.30 46.73 46.40
CA LEU A 49 -3.44 47.45 45.13
C LEU A 49 -2.53 46.86 44.04
N GLU A 50 -1.27 46.57 44.36
CA GLU A 50 -0.34 45.94 43.43
C GLU A 50 -0.81 44.54 43.02
N LYS A 51 -1.28 43.73 43.97
CA LYS A 51 -1.85 42.41 43.69
C LYS A 51 -3.08 42.52 42.79
N ALA A 52 -3.99 43.45 43.06
CA ALA A 52 -5.16 43.70 42.21
C ALA A 52 -4.76 44.11 40.79
N ARG A 53 -3.73 44.98 40.65
CA ARG A 53 -3.19 45.37 39.34
C ARG A 53 -2.63 44.18 38.58
N LEU A 54 -1.81 43.34 39.22
CA LEU A 54 -1.24 42.15 38.58
C LEU A 54 -2.33 41.16 38.14
N CYS A 55 -3.35 40.94 38.98
CA CYS A 55 -4.49 40.10 38.62
C CYS A 55 -5.24 40.68 37.40
N HIS A 56 -5.45 41.99 37.36
CA HIS A 56 -6.10 42.65 36.23
C HIS A 56 -5.28 42.53 34.94
N GLU A 57 -3.96 42.76 35.00
CA GLU A 57 -3.07 42.61 33.86
C GLU A 57 -3.03 41.16 33.35
N ALA A 58 -2.99 40.18 34.25
CA ALA A 58 -3.04 38.76 33.89
C ALA A 58 -4.36 38.41 33.19
N ALA A 59 -5.50 38.85 33.75
CA ALA A 59 -6.81 38.65 33.14
C ALA A 59 -6.91 39.28 31.75
N LYS A 60 -6.35 40.48 31.57
CA LYS A 60 -6.29 41.16 30.27
C LYS A 60 -5.48 40.36 29.25
N ARG A 61 -4.30 39.87 29.62
CA ARG A 61 -3.47 39.03 28.73
C ARG A 61 -4.17 37.74 28.33
N THR A 62 -4.85 37.09 29.27
CA THR A 62 -5.64 35.89 28.98
C THR A 62 -6.77 36.19 28.00
N ALA A 63 -7.49 37.31 28.18
CA ALA A 63 -8.54 37.73 27.25
C ALA A 63 -7.99 38.03 25.85
N GLU A 64 -6.87 38.75 25.75
CA GLU A 64 -6.19 39.03 24.47
C GLU A 64 -5.78 37.73 23.76
N PHE A 65 -5.23 36.77 24.49
CA PHE A 65 -4.87 35.46 23.96
C PHE A 65 -6.08 34.68 23.44
N GLN A 66 -7.17 34.65 24.21
CA GLN A 66 -8.43 34.00 23.81
C GLN A 66 -9.02 34.66 22.56
N MET A 67 -8.92 35.99 22.43
CA MET A 67 -9.36 36.70 21.24
C MET A 67 -8.51 36.37 20.01
N ALA A 68 -7.19 36.28 20.16
CA ALA A 68 -6.30 35.83 19.10
C ALA A 68 -6.64 34.41 18.63
N GLN A 69 -6.89 33.49 19.58
CA GLN A 69 -7.29 32.11 19.28
C GLN A 69 -8.62 32.04 18.52
N ILE A 70 -9.63 32.82 18.92
CA ILE A 70 -10.91 32.90 18.20
C ILE A 70 -10.71 33.41 16.77
N HIS A 71 -9.89 34.45 16.59
CA HIS A 71 -9.58 34.95 15.26
C HIS A 71 -8.87 33.91 14.39
N GLU A 72 -7.90 33.18 14.94
CA GLU A 72 -7.21 32.11 14.23
C GLU A 72 -8.19 31.03 13.76
N HIS A 73 -9.09 30.57 14.63
CA HIS A 73 -10.11 29.60 14.28
C HIS A 73 -11.03 30.09 13.16
N LEU A 74 -11.49 31.34 13.21
CA LEU A 74 -12.30 31.93 12.14
C LEU A 74 -11.56 31.95 10.80
N THR A 75 -10.29 32.36 10.80
CA THR A 75 -9.49 32.36 9.56
C THR A 75 -9.23 30.96 9.03
N SER A 76 -9.10 29.96 9.91
CA SER A 76 -8.96 28.55 9.50
C SER A 76 -10.25 28.05 8.86
N GLU A 77 -11.40 28.34 9.47
CA GLU A 77 -12.71 27.96 8.93
C GLU A 77 -12.98 28.61 7.56
N GLU A 78 -12.60 29.86 7.37
CA GLU A 78 -12.68 30.53 6.07
C GLU A 78 -11.80 29.88 5.00
N LYS A 79 -10.59 29.44 5.37
CA LYS A 79 -9.69 28.71 4.46
C LYS A 79 -10.26 27.34 4.09
N GLU A 80 -10.83 26.62 5.05
CA GLU A 80 -11.50 25.33 4.81
C GLU A 80 -12.66 25.50 3.85
N LYS A 81 -13.55 26.48 4.08
CA LYS A 81 -14.66 26.80 3.17
C LYS A 81 -14.18 27.12 1.76
N LEU A 82 -13.07 27.85 1.62
CA LEU A 82 -12.49 28.16 0.31
C LEU A 82 -11.92 26.91 -0.37
N ASN A 83 -11.30 26.01 0.38
CA ASN A 83 -10.77 24.75 -0.15
C ASN A 83 -11.90 23.83 -0.60
N ASP A 84 -12.96 23.68 0.19
CA ASP A 84 -14.16 22.91 -0.16
C ASP A 84 -14.78 23.41 -1.48
N LEU A 85 -14.79 24.72 -1.67
CA LEU A 85 -15.32 25.35 -2.90
C LEU A 85 -14.45 25.01 -4.11
N LYS A 86 -13.12 25.09 -3.96
CA LYS A 86 -12.16 24.69 -5.01
C LYS A 86 -12.26 23.21 -5.36
N GLU A 87 -12.28 22.34 -4.35
CA GLU A 87 -12.45 20.90 -4.53
C GLU A 87 -13.77 20.59 -5.23
N GLY A 88 -14.85 21.26 -4.84
CA GLY A 88 -16.16 21.15 -5.50
C GLY A 88 -16.13 21.56 -6.97
N GLU A 89 -15.40 22.61 -7.33
CA GLU A 89 -15.21 23.02 -8.73
C GLU A 89 -14.37 22.02 -9.53
N GLU A 90 -13.30 21.48 -8.94
CA GLU A 90 -12.47 20.45 -9.57
C GLU A 90 -13.25 19.16 -9.81
N LEU A 91 -14.05 18.73 -8.84
CA LEU A 91 -14.95 17.57 -8.99
C LEU A 91 -15.96 17.78 -10.12
N LYS A 92 -16.54 18.98 -10.24
CA LYS A 92 -17.44 19.30 -11.37
C LYS A 92 -16.72 19.25 -12.72
N LYS A 93 -15.50 19.78 -12.81
CA LYS A 93 -14.68 19.71 -14.04
C LYS A 93 -14.37 18.26 -14.42
N LEU A 94 -13.96 17.45 -13.44
CA LEU A 94 -13.65 16.03 -13.64
C LEU A 94 -14.89 15.24 -14.07
N ALA A 95 -16.05 15.49 -13.45
CA ALA A 95 -17.31 14.88 -13.84
C ALA A 95 -17.69 15.23 -15.29
N ALA A 96 -17.55 16.50 -15.68
CA ALA A 96 -17.80 16.93 -17.06
C ALA A 96 -16.87 16.24 -18.06
N GLN A 97 -15.57 16.16 -17.75
CA GLN A 97 -14.60 15.44 -18.58
C GLN A 97 -14.94 13.95 -18.71
N PHE A 98 -15.29 13.30 -17.60
CA PHE A 98 -15.71 11.90 -17.60
C PHE A 98 -16.94 11.67 -18.49
N HIS A 99 -17.94 12.55 -18.41
CA HIS A 99 -19.11 12.47 -19.27
C HIS A 99 -18.75 12.61 -20.75
N ILE A 100 -17.90 13.57 -21.12
CA ILE A 100 -17.44 13.76 -22.50
C ILE A 100 -16.69 12.53 -23.01
N GLU A 101 -15.76 11.98 -22.22
CA GLU A 101 -14.99 10.81 -22.63
C GLU A 101 -15.86 9.56 -22.74
N LYS A 102 -16.83 9.40 -21.83
CA LYS A 102 -17.83 8.33 -21.92
C LYS A 102 -18.65 8.42 -23.19
N GLU A 103 -19.14 9.61 -23.55
CA GLU A 103 -19.88 9.82 -24.80
C GLU A 103 -19.02 9.54 -26.03
N ARG A 104 -17.74 9.92 -25.99
CA ARG A 104 -16.77 9.62 -27.06
C ARG A 104 -16.57 8.12 -27.23
N LEU A 105 -16.35 7.39 -26.13
CA LEU A 105 -16.22 5.94 -26.15
C LEU A 105 -17.49 5.26 -26.68
N ASP A 106 -18.67 5.74 -26.28
CA ASP A 106 -19.93 5.19 -26.76
C ASP A 106 -20.16 5.46 -28.26
N LYS A 107 -19.69 6.60 -28.79
CA LYS A 107 -19.66 6.86 -30.24
C LYS A 107 -18.75 5.89 -30.97
N MET A 108 -17.51 5.71 -30.50
CA MET A 108 -16.57 4.75 -31.10
C MET A 108 -17.14 3.32 -31.10
N ARG A 109 -17.70 2.85 -29.98
CA ARG A 109 -18.36 1.52 -29.93
C ARG A 109 -19.56 1.39 -30.87
N LYS A 110 -20.28 2.47 -31.15
CA LYS A 110 -21.39 2.46 -32.13
C LYS A 110 -20.84 2.39 -33.56
N GLU A 111 -19.75 3.10 -33.84
CA GLU A 111 -19.07 3.06 -35.14
C GLU A 111 -18.44 1.72 -35.43
N GLU A 112 -17.72 1.13 -34.47
CA GLU A 112 -17.18 -0.24 -34.56
C GLU A 112 -18.28 -1.27 -34.85
N ARG A 113 -19.40 -1.21 -34.12
CA ARG A 113 -20.55 -2.08 -34.38
C ARG A 113 -21.11 -1.93 -35.80
N LYS A 114 -21.16 -0.70 -36.33
CA LYS A 114 -21.57 -0.45 -37.71
C LYS A 114 -20.56 -0.98 -38.72
N MET A 115 -19.26 -0.84 -38.45
CA MET A 115 -18.19 -1.36 -39.31
C MET A 115 -18.24 -2.88 -39.39
N VAL A 116 -18.27 -3.57 -38.24
CA VAL A 116 -18.38 -5.03 -38.17
C VAL A 116 -19.65 -5.53 -38.88
N MET A 117 -20.77 -4.83 -38.71
CA MET A 117 -22.01 -5.19 -39.42
C MET A 117 -21.86 -5.05 -40.94
N LYS A 118 -21.24 -3.97 -41.42
CA LYS A 118 -20.99 -3.77 -42.86
C LYS A 118 -20.06 -4.85 -43.42
N GLU A 119 -18.97 -5.14 -42.73
CA GLU A 119 -18.02 -6.18 -43.14
C GLU A 119 -18.68 -7.56 -43.20
N ASN A 120 -19.50 -7.90 -42.21
CA ASN A 120 -20.23 -9.16 -42.21
C ASN A 120 -21.22 -9.26 -43.39
N VAL A 121 -21.96 -8.19 -43.68
CA VAL A 121 -22.85 -8.14 -44.84
C VAL A 121 -22.06 -8.31 -46.15
N GLN A 122 -20.91 -7.64 -46.29
CA GLN A 122 -20.03 -7.79 -47.45
C GLN A 122 -19.52 -9.22 -47.60
N GLN A 123 -19.08 -9.86 -46.51
CA GLN A 123 -18.67 -11.26 -46.52
C GLN A 123 -19.80 -12.20 -46.96
N ILE A 124 -21.03 -11.96 -46.50
CA ILE A 124 -22.20 -12.74 -46.93
C ILE A 124 -22.44 -12.56 -48.43
N GLU A 125 -22.34 -11.33 -48.95
CA GLU A 125 -22.47 -11.05 -50.38
C GLU A 125 -21.39 -11.75 -51.21
N ASP A 126 -20.14 -11.73 -50.75
CA ASP A 126 -19.03 -12.37 -51.44
C ASP A 126 -19.16 -13.90 -51.41
N CYS A 127 -19.61 -14.49 -50.29
CA CYS A 127 -19.95 -15.91 -50.24
C CYS A 127 -21.05 -16.28 -51.24
N LYS A 128 -22.07 -15.42 -51.43
CA LYS A 128 -23.12 -15.66 -52.43
C LYS A 128 -22.56 -15.62 -53.86
N LYS A 129 -21.68 -14.66 -54.17
CA LYS A 129 -21.01 -14.58 -55.48
C LYS A 129 -20.16 -15.82 -55.75
N ILE A 130 -19.37 -16.27 -54.78
CA ILE A 130 -18.55 -17.49 -54.91
C ILE A 130 -19.44 -18.71 -55.15
N LYS A 131 -20.57 -18.80 -54.45
CA LYS A 131 -21.52 -19.90 -54.66
C LYS A 131 -22.11 -19.89 -56.08
N GLN A 132 -22.49 -18.71 -56.58
CA GLN A 132 -22.98 -18.54 -57.95
C GLN A 132 -21.94 -18.94 -59.00
N LEU A 133 -20.67 -18.53 -58.81
CA LEU A 133 -19.58 -18.93 -59.70
C LEU A 133 -19.39 -20.45 -59.73
N ARG A 134 -19.40 -21.11 -58.56
CA ARG A 134 -19.31 -22.58 -58.52
C ARG A 134 -20.47 -23.29 -59.20
N GLU A 135 -21.67 -22.72 -59.09
CA GLU A 135 -22.85 -23.27 -59.75
C GLU A 135 -22.74 -23.15 -61.28
N GLN A 136 -22.21 -22.02 -61.78
CA GLN A 136 -21.89 -21.85 -63.19
C GLN A 136 -20.80 -22.83 -63.66
N GLU A 137 -19.71 -22.99 -62.90
CA GLU A 137 -18.65 -23.96 -63.23
C GLU A 137 -19.21 -25.40 -63.28
N GLN A 138 -20.09 -25.77 -62.35
CA GLN A 138 -20.75 -27.08 -62.39
C GLN A 138 -21.66 -27.26 -63.60
N GLU A 139 -22.40 -26.23 -64.00
CA GLU A 139 -23.21 -26.26 -65.22
C GLU A 139 -22.34 -26.44 -66.47
N GLU A 140 -21.21 -25.75 -66.55
CA GLU A 140 -20.24 -25.90 -67.65
C GLU A 140 -19.65 -27.32 -67.69
N GLU A 141 -19.21 -27.86 -66.55
CA GLU A 141 -18.71 -29.24 -66.44
C GLU A 141 -19.77 -30.28 -66.86
N ASP A 142 -21.03 -30.08 -66.47
CA ASP A 142 -22.14 -30.94 -66.86
C ASP A 142 -22.41 -30.89 -68.37
N GLU A 143 -22.31 -29.71 -68.99
CA GLU A 143 -22.41 -29.54 -70.44
C GLU A 143 -21.25 -30.24 -71.16
N GLU A 144 -20.02 -30.10 -70.68
CA GLU A 144 -18.87 -30.84 -71.22
C GLU A 144 -19.11 -32.35 -71.14
N CYS A 145 -19.58 -32.84 -70.00
CA CYS A 145 -19.94 -34.25 -69.81
C CYS A 145 -20.98 -34.72 -70.82
N ARG A 146 -22.00 -33.90 -71.13
CA ARG A 146 -23.01 -34.20 -72.17
C ARG A 146 -22.38 -34.28 -73.56
N VAL A 147 -21.50 -33.35 -73.92
CA VAL A 147 -20.79 -33.34 -75.20
C VAL A 147 -19.90 -34.58 -75.33
N PHE A 148 -19.14 -34.91 -74.29
CA PHE A 148 -18.31 -36.13 -74.26
C PHE A 148 -19.14 -37.40 -74.38
N ALA A 149 -20.28 -37.49 -73.67
CA ALA A 149 -21.19 -38.63 -73.78
C ALA A 149 -21.76 -38.77 -75.19
N ALA A 150 -22.17 -37.68 -75.84
CA ALA A 150 -22.66 -37.67 -77.21
C ALA A 150 -21.58 -38.12 -78.20
N ALA A 151 -20.35 -37.59 -78.06
CA ALA A 151 -19.20 -37.99 -78.88
C ALA A 151 -18.87 -39.48 -78.71
N LYS A 152 -18.88 -40.00 -77.46
CA LYS A 152 -18.65 -41.41 -77.16
C LYS A 152 -19.70 -42.33 -77.79
N ARG A 153 -20.99 -41.95 -77.74
CA ARG A 153 -22.07 -42.66 -78.44
C ARG A 153 -21.84 -42.69 -79.96
N LYS A 154 -21.49 -41.55 -80.57
CA LYS A 154 -21.20 -41.47 -82.01
C LYS A 154 -20.01 -42.35 -82.40
N MET A 155 -18.94 -42.33 -81.60
CA MET A 155 -17.78 -43.20 -81.81
C MET A 155 -18.12 -44.68 -81.67
N MET A 156 -18.98 -45.04 -80.71
CA MET A 156 -19.46 -46.42 -80.56
C MET A 156 -20.29 -46.86 -81.78
N GLN A 157 -21.17 -46.00 -82.30
CA GLN A 157 -21.92 -46.28 -83.54
C GLN A 157 -20.99 -46.47 -84.74
N LEU A 158 -19.97 -45.62 -84.89
CA LEU A 158 -18.97 -45.77 -85.96
C LEU A 158 -18.16 -47.06 -85.82
N ARG A 159 -17.84 -47.49 -84.59
CA ARG A 159 -17.18 -48.78 -84.34
C ARG A 159 -18.08 -49.96 -84.73
N ALA A 160 -19.35 -49.94 -84.30
CA ALA A 160 -20.32 -50.97 -84.66
C ALA A 160 -20.53 -51.04 -86.19
N GLN A 161 -20.61 -49.88 -86.86
CA GLN A 161 -20.73 -49.82 -88.31
C GLN A 161 -19.48 -50.41 -88.99
N LYS A 162 -18.27 -50.05 -88.53
CA LYS A 162 -17.03 -50.65 -89.03
C LYS A 162 -16.95 -52.16 -88.78
N GLU A 163 -17.44 -52.66 -87.65
CA GLU A 163 -17.50 -54.11 -87.39
C GLU A 163 -18.46 -54.81 -88.35
N ILE A 164 -19.63 -54.22 -88.62
CA ILE A 164 -20.58 -54.71 -89.62
C ILE A 164 -19.95 -54.70 -91.02
N ASP A 165 -19.24 -53.63 -91.37
CA ASP A 165 -18.59 -53.51 -92.68
C ASP A 165 -17.42 -54.50 -92.82
N ILE A 166 -16.60 -54.69 -91.76
CA ILE A 166 -15.56 -55.74 -91.72
C ILE A 166 -16.19 -57.12 -91.82
N TYR A 167 -17.33 -57.35 -91.17
CA TYR A 167 -18.05 -58.62 -91.24
C TYR A 167 -18.60 -58.87 -92.64
N LYS A 168 -19.20 -57.86 -93.28
CA LYS A 168 -19.63 -57.91 -94.68
C LYS A 168 -18.47 -58.11 -95.63
N ASP A 169 -17.33 -57.47 -95.40
CA ASP A 169 -16.11 -57.65 -96.20
C ASP A 169 -15.52 -59.04 -96.02
N LYS A 170 -15.55 -59.59 -94.80
CA LYS A 170 -15.16 -60.98 -94.53
C LYS A 170 -16.11 -61.96 -95.20
N GLN A 171 -17.41 -61.74 -95.15
CA GLN A 171 -18.39 -62.54 -95.88
C GLN A 171 -18.21 -62.40 -97.40
N ALA A 172 -18.00 -61.21 -97.92
CA ALA A 172 -17.72 -60.97 -99.34
C ALA A 172 -16.37 -61.56 -99.77
N ARG A 173 -15.38 -61.62 -98.88
CA ARG A 173 -14.13 -62.36 -99.09
C ARG A 173 -14.36 -63.86 -99.05
N LEU A 174 -15.20 -64.38 -98.15
CA LEU A 174 -15.55 -65.79 -98.09
C LEU A 174 -16.35 -66.23 -99.32
N GLU A 175 -17.32 -65.46 -99.76
CA GLU A 175 -18.04 -65.69 -101.02
C GLU A 175 -17.10 -65.56 -102.21
N ARG A 176 -16.23 -64.54 -102.25
CA ARG A 176 -15.15 -64.47 -103.26
C ARG A 176 -14.17 -65.65 -103.17
N ILE A 177 -13.90 -66.21 -102.00
CA ILE A 177 -13.05 -67.40 -101.83
C ILE A 177 -13.80 -68.65 -102.26
N LYS A 178 -15.11 -68.73 -102.04
CA LYS A 178 -15.98 -69.82 -102.48
C LYS A 178 -16.09 -69.80 -104.00
N ASP A 179 -16.33 -68.64 -104.59
CA ASP A 179 -16.27 -68.38 -106.02
C ASP A 179 -14.87 -68.67 -106.56
N LYS A 180 -13.80 -68.18 -105.92
CA LYS A 180 -12.41 -68.49 -106.30
C LYS A 180 -12.01 -69.93 -106.03
N LEU A 181 -12.64 -70.71 -105.15
CA LEU A 181 -12.43 -72.15 -104.96
C LEU A 181 -13.11 -72.90 -106.10
N ILE A 182 -14.28 -72.41 -106.55
CA ILE A 182 -14.94 -72.85 -107.78
C ILE A 182 -14.06 -72.50 -109.00
N THR A 183 -13.39 -71.34 -109.00
CA THR A 183 -12.43 -70.95 -110.06
C THR A 183 -11.06 -71.63 -109.91
N LYS A 184 -10.57 -71.94 -108.70
CA LYS A 184 -9.29 -72.64 -108.41
C LYS A 184 -9.42 -74.16 -108.58
N LEU A 185 -10.61 -74.74 -108.46
CA LEU A 185 -10.90 -76.05 -109.04
C LEU A 185 -10.78 -76.04 -110.58
N LYS A 186 -10.92 -74.86 -111.22
CA LYS A 186 -10.68 -74.63 -112.65
C LYS A 186 -9.31 -74.01 -113.00
N GLN A 187 -8.53 -73.59 -112.01
CA GLN A 187 -7.24 -72.91 -112.14
C GLN A 187 -6.25 -73.40 -111.08
N LYS A 188 -6.20 -74.73 -110.85
CA LYS A 188 -4.96 -75.44 -110.44
C LYS A 188 -4.12 -75.73 -111.68
N ILE A 189 -3.86 -74.66 -112.43
CA ILE A 189 -2.77 -74.48 -113.39
C ILE A 189 -2.29 -73.05 -113.12
N ASN A 190 -1.24 -72.94 -112.30
CA ASN A 190 -0.31 -71.79 -112.10
C ASN A 190 -0.84 -70.58 -111.30
N ASP A 191 -0.10 -69.82 -110.49
CA ASP A 191 1.10 -69.94 -109.63
C ASP A 191 1.11 -68.63 -108.77
N GLU A 192 2.07 -68.45 -107.85
CA GLU A 192 2.38 -67.25 -107.02
C GLU A 192 1.93 -67.28 -105.54
N GLU A 193 2.65 -68.08 -104.74
CA GLU A 193 2.74 -67.91 -103.27
C GLU A 193 3.82 -66.88 -102.82
N ASP A 194 4.52 -66.22 -103.75
CA ASP A 194 5.71 -65.41 -103.43
C ASP A 194 5.47 -63.93 -103.05
N ARG A 195 4.23 -63.42 -103.06
CA ARG A 195 3.94 -62.00 -102.71
C ARG A 195 3.61 -61.71 -101.24
N MET A 196 3.44 -62.71 -100.37
CA MET A 196 2.91 -62.47 -99.01
C MET A 196 3.98 -62.12 -97.94
N CYS A 197 5.27 -62.41 -98.16
CA CYS A 197 6.30 -62.18 -97.13
C CYS A 197 6.73 -60.71 -96.96
N SER A 198 6.74 -59.91 -98.03
CA SER A 198 7.25 -58.53 -97.96
C SER A 198 6.32 -57.53 -97.25
N ALA A 199 5.04 -57.84 -97.08
CA ALA A 199 4.08 -56.95 -96.39
C ALA A 199 4.12 -57.07 -94.86
N VAL A 200 4.67 -58.17 -94.32
CA VAL A 200 4.75 -58.42 -92.87
C VAL A 200 5.90 -57.63 -92.25
N GLU A 201 7.03 -57.52 -92.95
CA GLU A 201 8.24 -56.85 -92.45
C GLU A 201 8.11 -55.32 -92.29
N GLU A 202 7.27 -54.65 -93.09
CA GLU A 202 7.01 -53.20 -92.94
C GLU A 202 6.11 -52.87 -91.76
N ILE A 203 5.17 -53.75 -91.41
CA ILE A 203 4.25 -53.56 -90.27
C ILE A 203 5.00 -53.75 -88.95
N GLU A 204 5.97 -54.66 -88.94
CA GLU A 204 6.77 -55.00 -87.76
C GLU A 204 7.77 -53.89 -87.40
N LYS A 205 8.37 -53.22 -88.41
CA LYS A 205 9.27 -52.07 -88.19
C LYS A 205 8.55 -50.86 -87.58
N LYS A 206 7.32 -50.54 -88.01
CA LYS A 206 6.54 -49.43 -87.44
C LYS A 206 6.12 -49.66 -85.99
N ARG A 207 5.80 -50.91 -85.62
CA ARG A 207 5.51 -51.27 -84.22
C ARG A 207 6.73 -51.11 -83.31
N LEU A 208 7.92 -51.47 -83.80
CA LEU A 208 9.16 -51.36 -83.04
C LEU A 208 9.54 -49.89 -82.72
N GLU A 209 9.21 -48.96 -83.60
CA GLU A 209 9.46 -47.52 -83.39
C GLU A 209 8.45 -46.90 -82.40
N GLU A 210 7.19 -47.33 -82.44
CA GLU A 210 6.17 -46.88 -81.49
C GLU A 210 6.41 -47.37 -80.06
N GLU A 211 6.87 -48.62 -79.87
CA GLU A 211 7.20 -49.15 -78.54
C GLU A 211 8.42 -48.42 -77.93
N ARG A 212 9.46 -48.15 -78.73
CA ARG A 212 10.62 -47.36 -78.26
C ARG A 212 10.22 -45.94 -77.81
N ALA A 213 9.31 -45.28 -78.52
CA ALA A 213 8.83 -43.95 -78.13
C ALA A 213 7.99 -43.97 -76.83
N LYS A 214 7.27 -45.07 -76.54
CA LYS A 214 6.53 -45.23 -75.27
C LYS A 214 7.49 -45.51 -74.11
N GLU A 215 8.50 -46.35 -74.32
CA GLU A 215 9.52 -46.66 -73.33
C GLU A 215 10.32 -45.41 -72.92
N GLU A 216 10.68 -44.55 -73.88
CA GLU A 216 11.38 -43.30 -73.57
C GLU A 216 10.53 -42.31 -72.76
N LYS A 217 9.22 -42.21 -73.04
CA LYS A 217 8.30 -41.37 -72.26
C LYS A 217 8.13 -41.91 -70.84
N LEU A 218 7.88 -43.22 -70.71
CA LEU A 218 7.78 -43.89 -69.42
C LEU A 218 9.04 -43.67 -68.58
N LEU A 219 10.22 -43.75 -69.20
CA LEU A 219 11.48 -43.56 -68.50
C LEU A 219 11.67 -42.11 -68.03
N LYS A 220 11.21 -41.11 -68.80
CA LYS A 220 11.22 -39.70 -68.37
C LYS A 220 10.27 -39.47 -67.20
N ASP A 221 9.04 -39.99 -67.27
CA ASP A 221 8.05 -39.87 -66.20
C ASP A 221 8.55 -40.50 -64.89
N ILE A 222 9.23 -41.67 -64.96
CA ILE A 222 9.83 -42.32 -63.80
C ILE A 222 10.95 -41.45 -63.18
N ARG A 223 11.78 -40.80 -63.99
CA ARG A 223 12.84 -39.90 -63.50
C ARG A 223 12.25 -38.66 -62.84
N GLU A 224 11.28 -38.01 -63.48
CA GLU A 224 10.62 -36.81 -62.93
C GLU A 224 9.91 -37.12 -61.60
N GLN A 225 9.26 -38.28 -61.50
CA GLN A 225 8.67 -38.74 -60.24
C GLN A 225 9.71 -39.00 -59.15
N ALA A 226 10.87 -39.56 -59.51
CA ALA A 226 11.96 -39.80 -58.56
C ALA A 226 12.57 -38.47 -58.07
N GLU A 227 12.81 -37.52 -58.97
CA GLU A 227 13.33 -36.18 -58.65
C GLU A 227 12.36 -35.39 -57.77
N HIS A 228 11.06 -35.40 -58.07
CA HIS A 228 10.05 -34.77 -57.22
C HIS A 228 10.01 -35.40 -55.81
N ARG A 229 10.09 -36.73 -55.71
CA ARG A 229 10.16 -37.42 -54.40
C ARG A 229 11.41 -37.02 -53.61
N MET A 230 12.57 -36.95 -54.26
CA MET A 230 13.82 -36.49 -53.61
C MET A 230 13.72 -35.04 -53.15
N MET A 231 13.17 -34.14 -53.97
CA MET A 231 12.97 -32.73 -53.62
C MET A 231 12.05 -32.58 -52.42
N GLN A 232 10.95 -33.33 -52.37
CA GLN A 232 10.02 -33.32 -51.24
C GLN A 232 10.65 -33.84 -49.95
N LEU A 233 11.47 -34.88 -50.02
CA LEU A 233 12.22 -35.37 -48.85
C LEU A 233 13.19 -34.31 -48.33
N LYS A 234 13.96 -33.68 -49.22
CA LYS A 234 14.90 -32.61 -48.86
C LYS A 234 14.19 -31.41 -48.24
N ASN A 235 13.09 -30.96 -48.83
CA ASN A 235 12.29 -29.85 -48.30
C ASN A 235 11.71 -30.15 -46.91
N LYS A 236 11.26 -31.40 -46.69
CA LYS A 236 10.79 -31.85 -45.37
C LYS A 236 11.92 -31.86 -44.33
N GLU A 237 13.10 -32.34 -44.71
CA GLU A 237 14.28 -32.35 -43.84
C GLU A 237 14.72 -30.93 -43.45
N GLU A 238 14.78 -30.02 -44.42
CA GLU A 238 15.12 -28.61 -44.17
C GLU A 238 14.09 -27.91 -43.28
N LYS A 239 12.79 -28.22 -43.48
CA LYS A 239 11.72 -27.70 -42.62
C LYS A 239 11.85 -28.21 -41.19
N ALA A 240 12.04 -29.53 -41.02
CA ALA A 240 12.25 -30.12 -39.70
C ALA A 240 13.51 -29.59 -39.00
N ARG A 241 14.57 -29.28 -39.76
CA ARG A 241 15.77 -28.63 -39.21
C ARG A 241 15.50 -27.21 -38.73
N ARG A 242 14.72 -26.42 -39.48
CA ARG A 242 14.31 -25.06 -39.08
C ARG A 242 13.41 -25.09 -37.85
N GLU A 243 12.41 -25.96 -37.82
CA GLU A 243 11.52 -26.13 -36.66
C GLU A 243 12.32 -26.48 -35.39
N LYS A 244 13.32 -27.35 -35.48
CA LYS A 244 14.22 -27.67 -34.35
C LYS A 244 15.07 -26.48 -33.89
N GLN A 245 15.51 -25.63 -34.81
CA GLN A 245 16.28 -24.42 -34.48
C GLN A 245 15.39 -23.40 -33.77
N GLU A 246 14.19 -23.15 -34.29
CA GLU A 246 13.19 -22.28 -33.67
C GLU A 246 12.78 -22.77 -32.28
N GLU A 247 12.61 -24.08 -32.09
CA GLU A 247 12.31 -24.68 -30.79
C GLU A 247 13.45 -24.47 -29.79
N LEU A 248 14.70 -24.62 -30.23
CA LEU A 248 15.88 -24.40 -29.39
C LEU A 248 16.03 -22.92 -28.99
N GLU A 249 15.81 -21.99 -29.93
CA GLU A 249 15.82 -20.55 -29.66
C GLU A 249 14.71 -20.18 -28.67
N LEU A 250 13.50 -20.70 -28.84
CA LEU A 250 12.39 -20.48 -27.91
C LEU A 250 12.72 -21.00 -26.51
N LEU A 251 13.35 -22.17 -26.41
CA LEU A 251 13.79 -22.75 -25.14
C LEU A 251 14.85 -21.88 -24.46
N GLN A 252 15.82 -21.35 -25.20
CA GLN A 252 16.84 -20.44 -24.68
C GLN A 252 16.23 -19.13 -24.19
N MET A 253 15.28 -18.56 -24.94
CA MET A 253 14.57 -17.35 -24.53
C MET A 253 13.77 -17.57 -23.24
N ARG A 254 13.10 -18.73 -23.12
CA ARG A 254 12.40 -19.10 -21.89
C ARG A 254 13.36 -19.25 -20.71
N HIS A 255 14.50 -19.92 -20.90
CA HIS A 255 15.51 -20.06 -19.86
C HIS A 255 16.04 -18.69 -19.39
N ALA A 256 16.37 -17.78 -20.32
CA ALA A 256 16.81 -16.44 -19.99
C ALA A 256 15.75 -15.63 -19.23
N ALA A 257 14.48 -15.78 -19.61
CA ALA A 257 13.36 -15.16 -18.89
C ALA A 257 13.21 -15.69 -17.46
N ASP A 258 13.32 -17.01 -17.28
CA ASP A 258 13.26 -17.66 -15.95
C ASP A 258 14.45 -17.25 -15.07
N GLU A 259 15.65 -17.11 -15.64
CA GLU A 259 16.83 -16.61 -14.93
C GLU A 259 16.65 -15.16 -14.47
N LEU A 260 16.15 -14.29 -15.34
CA LEU A 260 15.86 -12.89 -15.02
C LEU A 260 14.77 -12.78 -13.95
N PHE A 261 13.73 -13.61 -14.04
CA PHE A 261 12.69 -13.69 -13.02
C PHE A 261 13.28 -14.10 -11.66
N ARG A 262 14.16 -15.12 -11.63
CA ARG A 262 14.82 -15.57 -10.41
C ARG A 262 15.72 -14.48 -9.81
N GLN A 263 16.47 -13.74 -10.63
CA GLN A 263 17.28 -12.61 -10.18
C GLN A 263 16.42 -11.52 -9.54
N ASN A 264 15.33 -11.12 -10.21
CA ASN A 264 14.38 -10.12 -9.69
C ASN A 264 13.75 -10.56 -8.36
N GLU A 265 13.35 -11.84 -8.23
CA GLU A 265 12.77 -12.34 -6.98
C GLU A 265 13.81 -12.37 -5.84
N ASN A 266 15.07 -12.71 -6.15
CA ASN A 266 16.17 -12.64 -5.19
C ASN A 266 16.44 -11.20 -4.75
N GLU A 267 16.46 -10.24 -5.68
CA GLU A 267 16.63 -8.82 -5.36
C GLU A 267 15.51 -8.29 -4.47
N LYS A 268 14.25 -8.59 -4.78
CA LYS A 268 13.10 -8.26 -3.92
C LYS A 268 13.21 -8.90 -2.54
N CYS A 269 13.71 -10.14 -2.46
CA CYS A 269 13.95 -10.82 -1.19
C CYS A 269 15.02 -10.09 -0.36
N MET A 270 16.14 -9.72 -0.99
CA MET A 270 17.22 -8.98 -0.35
C MET A 270 16.77 -7.59 0.12
N GLN A 271 16.02 -6.86 -0.71
CA GLN A 271 15.45 -5.56 -0.31
C GLN A 271 14.49 -5.69 0.87
N ARG A 272 13.60 -6.70 0.86
CA ARG A 272 12.71 -6.97 1.99
C ARG A 272 13.49 -7.25 3.27
N ARG A 273 14.57 -8.03 3.17
CA ARG A 273 15.45 -8.32 4.31
C ARG A 273 16.15 -7.06 4.82
N GLN A 274 16.71 -6.25 3.93
CA GLN A 274 17.37 -4.99 4.30
C GLN A 274 16.39 -4.03 4.99
N ASN A 275 15.17 -3.88 4.45
CA ASN A 275 14.14 -3.05 5.07
C ASN A 275 13.76 -3.57 6.47
N ALA A 276 13.64 -4.89 6.63
CA ALA A 276 13.37 -5.50 7.93
C ALA A 276 14.51 -5.25 8.92
N GLU A 277 15.78 -5.36 8.48
CA GLU A 277 16.94 -5.04 9.30
C GLU A 277 17.00 -3.55 9.68
N GLN A 278 16.69 -2.65 8.76
CA GLN A 278 16.59 -1.20 9.02
C GLN A 278 15.52 -0.88 10.06
N ILE A 279 14.32 -1.45 9.92
CA ILE A 279 13.23 -1.28 10.89
C ILE A 279 13.64 -1.83 12.26
N LYS A 280 14.27 -3.01 12.30
CA LYS A 280 14.76 -3.60 13.55
C LYS A 280 15.76 -2.67 14.24
N ASN A 281 16.73 -2.15 13.50
CA ASN A 281 17.74 -1.25 14.05
C ASN A 281 17.11 0.06 14.54
N PHE A 282 16.19 0.64 13.76
CA PHE A 282 15.44 1.83 14.17
C PHE A 282 14.68 1.63 15.49
N LEU A 283 14.02 0.47 15.66
CA LEU A 283 13.32 0.14 16.91
C LEU A 283 14.29 -0.03 18.10
N ILE A 284 15.47 -0.61 17.86
CA ILE A 284 16.52 -0.73 18.87
C ILE A 284 17.03 0.66 19.27
N ASP A 285 17.24 1.55 18.31
CA ASP A 285 17.69 2.93 18.56
C ASP A 285 16.64 3.71 19.36
N GLN A 286 15.36 3.62 18.97
CA GLN A 286 14.26 4.24 19.73
C GLN A 286 14.18 3.73 21.17
N TYR A 287 14.38 2.42 21.38
CA TYR A 287 14.40 1.82 22.70
C TYR A 287 15.57 2.37 23.53
N ASN A 288 16.77 2.41 22.95
CA ASN A 288 17.96 2.93 23.62
C ASN A 288 17.80 4.43 23.97
N ASP A 289 17.21 5.23 23.08
CA ASP A 289 16.90 6.63 23.34
C ASP A 289 15.93 6.81 24.51
N HIS A 290 14.92 5.95 24.62
CA HIS A 290 13.99 5.97 25.74
C HIS A 290 14.69 5.64 27.07
N VAL A 291 15.49 4.57 27.08
CA VAL A 291 16.28 4.18 28.26
C VAL A 291 17.24 5.29 28.67
N ASN A 292 17.96 5.89 27.72
CA ASN A 292 18.88 7.00 27.99
C ASN A 292 18.14 8.21 28.60
N LYS A 293 16.96 8.56 28.07
CA LYS A 293 16.13 9.64 28.63
C LYS A 293 15.67 9.34 30.06
N GLU A 294 15.25 8.11 30.33
CA GLU A 294 14.87 7.70 31.68
C GLU A 294 16.06 7.78 32.65
N GLU A 295 17.26 7.37 32.22
CA GLU A 295 18.46 7.48 33.03
C GLU A 295 18.84 8.93 33.32
N GLU A 296 18.74 9.83 32.34
CA GLU A 296 18.99 11.25 32.54
C GLU A 296 17.97 11.88 33.51
N VAL A 297 16.68 11.53 33.39
CA VAL A 297 15.65 11.98 34.35
C VAL A 297 15.98 11.50 35.76
N LYS A 298 16.40 10.24 35.93
CA LYS A 298 16.82 9.70 37.24
C LYS A 298 18.04 10.45 37.80
N LYS A 299 19.05 10.75 36.97
CA LYS A 299 20.22 11.52 37.39
C LYS A 299 19.84 12.93 37.84
N VAL A 300 18.96 13.60 37.10
CA VAL A 300 18.44 14.93 37.46
C VAL A 300 17.67 14.87 38.78
N GLN A 301 16.81 13.87 38.96
CA GLN A 301 16.08 13.70 40.21
C GLN A 301 17.01 13.50 41.41
N LEU A 302 18.02 12.63 41.29
CA LEU A 302 19.01 12.40 42.34
C LEU A 302 19.83 13.67 42.64
N ALA A 303 20.14 14.48 41.63
CA ALA A 303 20.84 15.75 41.82
C ALA A 303 19.97 16.77 42.57
N LEU A 304 18.68 16.86 42.23
CA LEU A 304 17.72 17.70 42.95
C LEU A 304 17.54 17.24 44.40
N ASP A 305 17.41 15.93 44.63
CA ASP A 305 17.29 15.37 45.98
C ASP A 305 18.53 15.68 46.82
N ARG A 306 19.74 15.59 46.24
CA ARG A 306 20.98 16.00 46.92
C ARG A 306 20.99 17.50 47.24
N ALA A 307 20.63 18.35 46.29
CA ALA A 307 20.56 19.80 46.51
C ALA A 307 19.53 20.17 47.59
N ASN A 308 18.40 19.46 47.62
CA ASN A 308 17.38 19.63 48.67
C ASN A 308 17.90 19.21 50.04
N LEU A 309 18.66 18.11 50.13
CA LEU A 309 19.29 17.69 51.40
C LEU A 309 20.30 18.74 51.88
N GLU A 310 21.16 19.24 51.00
CA GLU A 310 22.12 20.30 51.35
C GLU A 310 21.42 21.60 51.78
N LEU A 311 20.27 21.94 51.17
CA LEU A 311 19.46 23.07 51.58
C LEU A 311 18.85 22.85 52.97
N LEU A 312 18.27 21.67 53.22
CA LEU A 312 17.70 21.30 54.52
C LEU A 312 18.76 21.33 55.63
N GLU A 313 19.99 20.88 55.35
CA GLU A 313 21.10 20.97 56.31
C GLU A 313 21.40 22.43 56.68
N LYS A 314 21.47 23.34 55.69
CA LYS A 314 21.69 24.77 55.93
C LYS A 314 20.52 25.42 56.69
N GLU A 315 19.28 25.06 56.35
CA GLU A 315 18.09 25.55 57.05
C GLU A 315 18.06 25.08 58.50
N GLU A 316 18.41 23.82 58.76
CA GLU A 316 18.53 23.27 60.11
C GLU A 316 19.65 23.98 60.90
N GLU A 317 20.81 24.25 60.29
CA GLU A 317 21.88 25.03 60.93
C GLU A 317 21.40 26.42 61.34
N GLN A 318 20.71 27.14 60.45
CA GLN A 318 20.14 28.45 60.73
C GLN A 318 19.09 28.39 61.85
N PHE A 319 18.20 27.39 61.81
CA PHE A 319 17.20 27.17 62.86
C PHE A 319 17.88 26.91 64.21
N GLN A 320 18.90 26.06 64.25
CA GLN A 320 19.64 25.72 65.47
C GLN A 320 20.42 26.91 66.04
N GLU A 321 20.98 27.77 65.20
CA GLU A 321 21.57 29.04 65.65
C GLU A 321 20.53 29.99 66.25
N TYR A 322 19.39 30.14 65.60
CA TYR A 322 18.30 30.97 66.10
C TYR A 322 17.74 30.44 67.43
N ALA A 323 17.46 29.14 67.51
CA ALA A 323 16.95 28.47 68.70
C ALA A 323 17.89 28.65 69.90
N ARG A 324 19.21 28.51 69.69
CA ARG A 324 20.22 28.78 70.73
C ARG A 324 20.13 30.22 71.25
N LYS A 325 20.09 31.21 70.36
CA LYS A 325 19.95 32.63 70.76
C LYS A 325 18.68 32.89 71.58
N VAL A 326 17.57 32.25 71.23
CA VAL A 326 16.29 32.38 71.97
C VAL A 326 16.36 31.70 73.34
N ILE A 327 16.94 30.50 73.42
CA ILE A 327 17.17 29.74 74.66
C ILE A 327 18.05 30.55 75.60
N ASP A 328 19.19 31.07 75.13
CA ASP A 328 20.14 31.86 75.91
C ASP A 328 19.49 33.14 76.45
N HIS A 329 18.76 33.88 75.62
CA HIS A 329 18.00 35.07 76.04
C HIS A 329 16.94 34.76 77.10
N CYS A 330 16.25 33.62 77.00
CA CYS A 330 15.27 33.18 78.00
C CYS A 330 15.94 32.76 79.31
N LYS A 331 17.14 32.16 79.23
CA LYS A 331 17.96 31.74 80.37
C LYS A 331 18.50 32.95 81.13
N GLU A 332 19.02 33.95 80.42
CA GLU A 332 19.47 35.23 81.00
C GLU A 332 18.35 35.96 81.74
N LYS A 333 17.11 35.83 81.25
CA LYS A 333 15.89 36.39 81.88
C LYS A 333 15.29 35.52 83.00
N GLY A 334 15.95 34.42 83.39
CA GLY A 334 15.53 33.56 84.49
C GLY A 334 14.27 32.72 84.24
N ARG A 335 13.88 32.49 82.97
CA ARG A 335 12.71 31.68 82.62
C ARG A 335 13.07 30.19 82.55
N ASN A 336 12.09 29.29 82.72
CA ASN A 336 12.30 27.85 82.53
C ASN A 336 12.51 27.53 81.04
N VAL A 337 13.72 27.13 80.67
CA VAL A 337 14.14 26.91 79.28
C VAL A 337 13.98 25.45 78.83
N TYR A 338 13.64 24.54 79.74
CA TYR A 338 13.53 23.11 79.48
C TYR A 338 12.60 22.73 78.30
N PRO A 339 11.42 23.37 78.11
CA PRO A 339 10.58 23.07 76.94
C PRO A 339 11.22 23.48 75.61
N LEU A 340 12.00 24.57 75.60
CA LEU A 340 12.67 25.09 74.41
C LEU A 340 13.88 24.22 74.05
N GLU A 341 14.67 23.81 75.04
CA GLU A 341 15.78 22.86 74.85
C GLU A 341 15.28 21.51 74.31
N ARG A 342 14.11 21.05 74.77
CA ARG A 342 13.48 19.83 74.27
C ARG A 342 12.95 19.97 72.84
N ALA A 343 12.45 21.15 72.47
CA ALA A 343 11.96 21.43 71.12
C ALA A 343 13.09 21.68 70.11
N ALA A 344 14.23 22.20 70.56
CA ALA A 344 15.40 22.49 69.72
C ALA A 344 16.31 21.27 69.48
N GLN A 345 16.00 20.09 70.03
CA GLN A 345 16.78 18.88 69.74
C GLN A 345 16.81 18.60 68.23
N LYS A 346 18.02 18.41 67.68
CA LYS A 346 18.24 18.12 66.25
C LYS A 346 17.41 16.92 65.81
N GLY A 347 16.58 17.13 64.78
CA GLY A 347 15.72 16.11 64.21
C GLY A 347 14.48 16.71 63.57
N VAL A 348 14.02 16.10 62.48
CA VAL A 348 12.82 16.51 61.74
C VAL A 348 11.59 16.30 62.64
N GLY A 349 11.19 17.34 63.37
CA GLY A 349 9.93 17.41 64.10
C GLY A 349 9.95 16.84 65.53
N GLY A 350 10.62 17.52 66.45
CA GLY A 350 10.44 17.30 67.90
C GLY A 350 11.09 16.02 68.44
N PRO A 351 10.94 15.74 69.75
CA PRO A 351 11.77 14.77 70.45
C PRO A 351 11.63 13.36 69.84
N PRO A 352 12.73 12.60 69.71
CA PRO A 352 12.69 11.24 69.20
C PRO A 352 11.85 10.38 70.16
N PHE A 353 10.62 10.10 69.79
CA PHE A 353 9.82 9.08 70.45
C PHE A 353 10.50 7.74 70.14
N ALA A 354 10.87 6.99 71.18
CA ALA A 354 11.52 5.71 71.04
C ALA A 354 10.59 4.73 70.31
N GLY A 355 10.73 4.63 68.99
CA GLY A 355 9.98 3.72 68.14
C GLY A 355 9.46 4.39 66.87
N LYS A 356 10.11 4.06 65.75
CA LYS A 356 9.79 4.38 64.35
C LYS A 356 10.24 5.75 63.85
N SER A 357 11.23 5.68 62.97
CA SER A 357 11.59 6.70 61.99
C SER A 357 10.35 7.22 61.28
N VAL A 358 10.00 8.48 61.52
CA VAL A 358 8.98 9.19 60.75
C VAL A 358 9.66 9.65 59.47
N ASN A 359 9.56 8.83 58.42
CA ASN A 359 9.61 9.34 57.06
C ASN A 359 8.48 10.38 56.94
N ARG A 360 8.80 11.49 56.26
CA ARG A 360 7.92 12.56 55.79
C ARG A 360 6.44 12.16 55.85
N SER A 361 5.64 12.88 56.63
CA SER A 361 4.21 12.64 56.77
C SER A 361 3.51 12.76 55.42
N ASP A 362 3.42 11.64 54.71
CA ASP A 362 2.40 11.41 53.71
C ASP A 362 1.06 11.49 54.45
N TYR A 363 0.16 12.34 53.96
CA TYR A 363 -1.16 12.54 54.54
C TYR A 363 -1.96 11.22 54.50
N LEU A 364 -1.81 10.40 55.54
CA LEU A 364 -2.59 9.18 55.72
C LEU A 364 -3.96 9.56 56.27
N VAL A 365 -4.96 9.51 55.40
CA VAL A 365 -6.37 9.73 55.75
C VAL A 365 -6.82 8.63 56.73
N SER A 366 -7.24 9.05 57.93
CA SER A 366 -7.79 8.17 58.97
C SER A 366 -9.24 8.55 59.25
N ASP A 367 -10.06 7.56 59.61
CA ASP A 367 -11.44 7.80 60.08
C ASP A 367 -11.43 8.35 61.53
N LYS A 368 -12.57 8.85 62.01
CA LYS A 368 -12.81 9.41 63.36
C LYS A 368 -12.43 8.47 64.51
N SER A 369 -12.25 7.17 64.21
CA SER A 369 -11.79 6.14 65.14
C SER A 369 -10.25 5.97 65.19
N GLY A 370 -9.50 6.71 64.38
CA GLY A 370 -8.03 6.64 64.30
C GLY A 370 -7.48 5.40 63.59
N LYS A 371 -8.35 4.54 63.03
CA LYS A 371 -7.92 3.42 62.18
C LYS A 371 -7.61 3.91 60.77
N GLN A 372 -6.44 3.51 60.26
CA GLN A 372 -5.98 3.80 58.90
C GLN A 372 -6.92 3.12 57.89
N LEU A 373 -7.41 3.88 56.90
CA LEU A 373 -8.20 3.30 55.82
C LEU A 373 -7.31 2.45 54.91
N PRO A 374 -7.80 1.30 54.40
CA PRO A 374 -7.05 0.50 53.44
C PRO A 374 -6.68 1.34 52.21
N HIS A 375 -5.41 1.33 51.83
CA HIS A 375 -4.94 1.92 50.59
C HIS A 375 -5.49 1.06 49.42
N TYR A 376 -6.31 1.65 48.56
CA TYR A 376 -7.05 0.95 47.49
C TYR A 376 -6.19 0.55 46.29
N GLU A 377 -4.91 0.22 46.49
CA GLU A 377 -4.07 -0.36 45.46
C GLU A 377 -3.52 -1.71 45.94
N GLY A 378 -4.27 -2.76 45.64
CA GLY A 378 -3.86 -4.15 45.81
C GLY A 378 -4.13 -4.95 44.53
N ASP A 379 -3.53 -6.13 44.38
CA ASP A 379 -3.60 -6.96 43.16
C ASP A 379 -5.04 -7.25 42.66
N SER A 380 -6.04 -7.23 43.55
CA SER A 380 -7.46 -7.38 43.19
C SER A 380 -8.03 -6.18 42.41
N THR A 381 -7.50 -4.97 42.60
CA THR A 381 -7.92 -3.76 41.87
C THR A 381 -7.29 -3.66 40.47
N SER A 382 -6.17 -4.34 40.23
CA SER A 382 -5.53 -4.44 38.91
C SER A 382 -6.40 -5.21 37.89
N GLN A 383 -7.11 -6.26 38.33
CA GLN A 383 -8.06 -6.99 37.49
C GLN A 383 -9.27 -6.14 37.07
N THR A 384 -9.70 -5.21 37.92
CA THR A 384 -10.85 -4.33 37.63
C THR A 384 -10.45 -3.20 36.67
N LYS A 385 -9.21 -2.69 36.75
CA LYS A 385 -8.65 -1.74 35.77
C LYS A 385 -8.50 -2.35 34.36
N LEU A 386 -8.23 -3.67 34.26
CA LEU A 386 -8.23 -4.40 32.98
C LEU A 386 -9.62 -4.55 32.34
N GLN A 387 -10.70 -4.55 33.13
CA GLN A 387 -12.08 -4.60 32.62
C GLN A 387 -12.62 -3.24 32.19
N ILE A 388 -12.14 -2.14 32.78
CA ILE A 388 -12.52 -0.77 32.39
C ILE A 388 -11.88 -0.36 31.06
N ASN A 389 -10.67 -0.85 30.77
CA ASN A 389 -9.97 -0.67 29.49
C ASN A 389 -9.97 -1.96 28.64
N GLY A 390 -11.16 -2.53 28.45
CA GLY A 390 -11.33 -3.87 27.89
C GLY A 390 -10.63 -4.14 26.56
N LYS A 391 -10.08 -5.36 26.43
CA LYS A 391 -9.99 -6.08 25.14
C LYS A 391 -11.40 -6.50 24.72
N GLY A 392 -12.21 -5.52 24.34
CA GLY A 392 -13.55 -5.73 23.80
C GLY A 392 -13.69 -4.96 22.50
N ALA A 393 -14.01 -5.65 21.41
CA ALA A 393 -14.33 -5.04 20.13
C ALA A 393 -15.69 -4.31 20.22
N SER A 394 -15.72 -3.13 20.82
CA SER A 394 -16.90 -2.26 20.80
C SER A 394 -16.55 -0.91 20.19
N LYS A 395 -17.02 -0.72 18.96
CA LYS A 395 -17.13 0.57 18.29
C LYS A 395 -17.97 1.52 19.17
N ASN A 396 -17.61 2.80 19.15
CA ASN A 396 -18.27 3.95 19.78
C ASN A 396 -17.73 4.30 21.18
N ARG A 397 -16.65 5.07 21.19
CA ARG A 397 -16.17 5.77 22.37
C ARG A 397 -16.62 7.22 22.26
N LEU A 398 -17.55 7.62 23.14
CA LEU A 398 -17.89 9.02 23.38
C LEU A 398 -16.64 9.74 23.91
N GLY A 399 -16.27 10.82 23.23
CA GLY A 399 -15.19 11.70 23.63
C GLY A 399 -15.60 12.55 24.83
N PHE A 400 -14.82 12.45 25.90
CA PHE A 400 -14.62 13.54 26.85
C PHE A 400 -13.13 13.56 27.18
N MET A 401 -12.44 14.59 26.69
CA MET A 401 -11.12 15.00 27.16
C MET A 401 -11.36 16.15 28.15
N TRP A 402 -10.68 16.09 29.30
CA TRP A 402 -10.32 17.27 30.07
C TRP A 402 -8.88 17.63 29.71
#